data_AF-A0A5J6QCJ4-F1
#
_entry.id   AF-A0A5J6QCJ4-F1
#
_cell.length_a   1.000
_cell.length_b   1.000
_cell.length_c   1.000
_cell.angle_alpha   90.00
_cell.angle_beta   90.00
_cell.angle_gamma   90.00
#
_symmetry.space_group_name_H-M   'P 1'
#
loop_
_entity.id
_entity.type
_entity.pdbx_description
1 polymer ?
#
loop_
_entity_poly.entity_id
_entity_poly.type
_entity_poly.pdbx_seq_one_letter_code
_entity_poly.pdbx_strand_id
1 'polypeptide(L)'
;MVLFSVSLIKGNLRKLSQQRFTGDAGGLTPQQPLDPRELATVVEPLWQIQERSGIRVFHDYMPPQFRQKIAPEELISTELSYRRHPALAGLGRYLHWLCQPRQIAVD
;
A
#
# COMPACT_ATOMS: atom_id res chain seq x y z
N MET A 1 -9.55 -4.76 0.45
CA MET A 1 -8.12 -4.63 0.81
C MET A 1 -7.31 -4.79 -0.46
N VAL A 2 -6.67 -3.72 -0.93
CA VAL A 2 -5.97 -3.74 -2.23
C VAL A 2 -4.48 -4.00 -1.95
N LEU A 3 -3.94 -4.99 -2.65
CA LEU A 3 -2.58 -5.47 -2.48
C LEU A 3 -1.60 -4.55 -3.24
N PHE A 4 -1.06 -3.53 -2.56
CA PHE A 4 0.13 -2.82 -3.02
C PHE A 4 1.37 -3.65 -2.62
N SER A 5 2.50 -3.52 -3.32
CA SER A 5 3.77 -4.13 -2.87
C SER A 5 4.93 -3.22 -3.20
N VAL A 6 5.65 -2.78 -2.17
CA VAL A 6 6.79 -1.85 -2.26
C VAL A 6 8.09 -2.59 -2.66
N SER A 7 7.99 -3.51 -3.60
CA SER A 7 9.13 -4.29 -4.10
C SER A 7 10.16 -3.45 -4.88
N LEU A 8 9.98 -2.12 -4.94
CA LEU A 8 10.79 -1.19 -5.73
C LEU A 8 11.71 -0.29 -4.91
N ILE A 9 11.43 -0.06 -3.62
CA ILE A 9 12.24 0.85 -2.79
C ILE A 9 13.47 0.15 -2.18
N LYS A 10 13.48 -1.19 -2.11
CA LYS A 10 14.64 -1.99 -1.66
C LYS A 10 15.62 -2.34 -2.78
N GLY A 11 15.94 -1.39 -3.66
CA GLY A 11 17.12 -1.49 -4.53
C GLY A 11 17.09 -2.57 -5.61
N ASN A 12 15.92 -2.99 -6.10
CA ASN A 12 15.82 -3.97 -7.18
C ASN A 12 15.66 -3.31 -8.56
N LEU A 13 16.56 -2.37 -8.88
CA LEU A 13 16.61 -1.63 -10.15
C LEU A 13 16.70 -2.56 -11.39
N ARG A 14 17.20 -3.80 -11.21
CA ARG A 14 17.26 -4.82 -12.27
C ARG A 14 15.89 -5.39 -12.67
N LYS A 15 14.85 -5.29 -11.83
CA LYS A 15 13.49 -5.80 -12.14
C LYS A 15 12.63 -4.80 -12.91
N LEU A 16 12.94 -3.50 -12.82
CA LEU A 16 12.28 -2.44 -13.60
C LEU A 16 12.60 -2.52 -15.09
N SER A 17 13.80 -2.97 -15.47
CA SER A 17 14.23 -3.02 -16.87
C SER A 17 13.71 -4.24 -17.65
N GLN A 18 13.16 -5.26 -16.99
CA GLN A 18 12.78 -6.53 -17.63
C GLN A 18 11.27 -6.83 -17.62
N GLN A 19 10.41 -5.93 -17.10
CA GLN A 19 8.95 -6.15 -16.94
C GLN A 19 8.57 -7.48 -16.27
N ARG A 20 9.51 -8.11 -15.55
CA ARG A 20 9.33 -9.46 -14.99
C ARG A 20 9.14 -9.36 -13.49
N PHE A 21 7.88 -9.30 -13.08
CA PHE A 21 7.46 -9.21 -11.67
C PHE A 21 7.42 -10.57 -10.95
N THR A 22 8.05 -11.61 -11.50
CA THR A 22 8.08 -12.92 -10.85
C THR A 22 8.87 -12.86 -9.54
N GLY A 23 8.16 -13.10 -8.44
CA GLY A 23 8.75 -13.33 -7.12
C GLY A 23 9.41 -14.70 -7.05
N ASP A 24 10.45 -14.84 -6.22
CA ASP A 24 11.02 -16.15 -5.90
C ASP A 24 9.96 -17.08 -5.31
N ALA A 25 10.07 -18.37 -5.63
CA ALA A 25 9.13 -19.45 -5.30
C ALA A 25 9.02 -19.80 -3.79
N GLY A 26 9.29 -18.86 -2.90
CA GLY A 26 9.14 -18.99 -1.45
C GLY A 26 8.90 -17.67 -0.71
N GLY A 27 8.72 -16.55 -1.44
CA GLY A 27 8.49 -15.24 -0.82
C GLY A 27 7.00 -14.88 -0.77
N LEU A 28 6.51 -14.45 0.39
CA LEU A 28 5.21 -13.76 0.57
C LEU A 28 5.17 -12.37 -0.10
N THR A 29 5.94 -12.18 -1.17
CA THR A 29 6.00 -10.94 -1.93
C THR A 29 4.97 -11.04 -3.04
N PRO A 30 3.94 -10.18 -3.06
CA PRO A 30 2.97 -10.13 -4.14
C PRO A 30 3.68 -10.08 -5.50
N GLN A 31 3.27 -10.97 -6.40
CA GLN A 31 3.84 -11.14 -7.74
C GLN A 31 3.56 -9.95 -8.68
N GLN A 32 2.65 -9.04 -8.32
CA GLN A 32 2.33 -7.86 -9.14
C GLN A 32 2.01 -6.66 -8.23
N PRO A 33 2.88 -5.63 -8.16
CA PRO A 33 2.52 -4.36 -7.56
C PRO A 33 1.52 -3.63 -8.47
N LEU A 34 0.34 -3.33 -7.94
CA LEU A 34 -0.68 -2.54 -8.63
C LEU A 34 -0.36 -1.05 -8.54
N ASP A 35 -0.45 -0.29 -9.64
CA ASP A 35 -0.37 1.17 -9.57
C ASP A 35 -1.68 1.74 -8.98
N PRO A 36 -1.64 2.51 -7.88
CA PRO A 36 -2.84 3.09 -7.29
C PRO A 36 -3.58 4.02 -8.25
N ARG A 37 -2.90 4.63 -9.21
CA ARG A 37 -3.50 5.52 -10.21
C ARG A 37 -4.32 4.74 -11.24
N GLU A 38 -3.80 3.60 -11.69
CA GLU A 38 -4.53 2.69 -12.58
C GLU A 38 -5.76 2.14 -11.87
N LEU A 39 -5.62 1.74 -10.60
CA LEU A 39 -6.75 1.27 -9.81
C LEU A 39 -7.80 2.35 -9.59
N ALA A 40 -7.41 3.59 -9.31
CA ALA A 40 -8.34 4.70 -9.17
C ALA A 40 -9.20 4.88 -10.42
N THR A 41 -8.58 4.78 -11.60
CA THR A 41 -9.26 4.92 -12.90
C THR A 41 -10.35 3.86 -13.10
N VAL A 42 -10.15 2.64 -12.60
CA VAL A 42 -11.12 1.54 -12.68
C VAL A 42 -12.21 1.65 -11.61
N VAL A 43 -11.86 2.13 -10.40
CA VAL A 43 -12.77 2.16 -9.25
C VAL A 43 -13.69 3.37 -9.27
N GLU A 44 -13.18 4.56 -9.57
CA GLU A 44 -13.92 5.84 -9.51
C GLU A 44 -15.20 5.93 -10.38
N PRO A 45 -15.30 5.25 -11.54
CA PRO A 45 -16.53 5.20 -12.32
C PRO A 45 -17.68 4.45 -11.62
N LEU A 46 -17.36 3.38 -10.89
CA LEU A 46 -18.33 2.47 -10.29
C LEU A 46 -18.58 2.78 -8.80
N TRP A 47 -17.57 3.31 -8.12
CA TRP A 47 -17.57 3.52 -6.68
C TRP A 47 -17.04 4.91 -6.34
N GLN A 48 -17.65 5.53 -5.33
CA GLN A 48 -17.12 6.73 -4.71
C GLN A 48 -16.09 6.33 -3.64
N ILE A 49 -14.85 6.75 -3.81
CA ILE A 49 -13.79 6.54 -2.82
C ILE A 49 -13.95 7.56 -1.70
N GLN A 50 -14.27 7.08 -0.49
CA GLN A 50 -14.49 7.90 0.71
C GLN A 50 -13.18 8.16 1.45
N GLU A 51 -12.38 7.11 1.63
CA GLU A 51 -11.12 7.22 2.36
C GLU A 51 -10.00 6.44 1.67
N ARG A 52 -8.77 6.93 1.83
CA ARG A 52 -7.54 6.25 1.42
C ARG A 52 -6.57 6.23 2.60
N SER A 53 -5.95 5.08 2.85
CA SER A 53 -4.99 4.90 3.93
C SER A 53 -3.90 3.90 3.54
N GLY A 54 -2.68 4.14 4.01
CA GLY A 54 -1.55 3.22 3.91
C GLY A 54 -1.48 2.31 5.14
N ILE A 55 -1.17 1.04 4.93
CA ILE A 55 -0.96 0.05 5.99
C ILE A 55 0.53 -0.30 6.04
N ARG A 56 1.13 -0.26 7.24
CA ARG A 56 2.57 -0.49 7.48
C ARG A 56 3.43 0.54 6.75
N VAL A 57 3.17 1.82 7.00
CA VAL A 57 3.93 2.94 6.43
C VAL A 57 5.31 3.10 7.07
N PHE A 58 5.52 2.57 8.29
CA PHE A 58 6.80 2.63 8.99
C PHE A 58 7.41 1.24 9.21
N HIS A 59 6.59 0.26 9.62
CA HIS A 59 7.04 -1.07 10.05
C HIS A 59 8.05 -1.71 9.07
N ASP A 60 7.80 -1.59 7.77
CA ASP A 60 8.58 -2.26 6.72
C ASP A 60 9.91 -1.54 6.38
N TYR A 61 10.02 -0.26 6.72
CA TYR A 61 11.19 0.58 6.49
C TYR A 61 12.05 0.74 7.74
N MET A 62 11.51 0.42 8.91
CA MET A 62 12.23 0.49 10.18
C MET A 62 13.32 -0.59 10.24
N PRO A 63 14.60 -0.22 10.46
CA PRO A 63 15.67 -1.19 10.65
C PRO A 63 15.42 -2.06 11.88
N PRO A 64 15.81 -3.34 11.89
CA PRO A 64 15.52 -4.27 12.99
C PRO A 64 15.96 -3.76 14.37
N GLN A 65 17.11 -3.08 14.43
CA GLN A 65 17.67 -2.48 15.64
C GLN A 65 16.81 -1.37 16.28
N PHE A 66 15.98 -0.69 15.49
CA PHE A 66 15.04 0.32 15.98
C PHE A 66 13.69 -0.32 16.32
N ARG A 67 13.27 -1.34 15.55
CA ARG A 67 12.01 -2.05 15.77
C ARG A 67 11.97 -2.76 17.12
N GLN A 68 13.10 -3.31 17.58
CA GLN A 68 13.19 -3.96 18.89
C GLN A 68 13.12 -2.99 20.08
N LYS A 69 13.33 -1.69 19.85
CA LYS A 69 13.35 -0.66 20.89
C LYS A 69 12.01 0.06 21.08
N ILE A 70 11.10 -0.09 20.12
CA ILE A 70 9.80 0.58 20.13
C ILE A 70 8.75 -0.38 20.66
N ALA A 71 7.96 0.10 21.61
CA ALA A 71 6.86 -0.68 22.14
C ALA A 71 5.80 -0.93 21.05
N PRO A 72 5.24 -2.14 20.92
CA PRO A 72 4.28 -2.47 19.86
C PRO A 72 3.09 -1.49 19.79
N GLU A 73 2.58 -1.06 20.93
CA GLU A 73 1.48 -0.11 21.05
C GLU A 73 1.83 1.28 20.51
N GLU A 74 3.06 1.74 20.73
CA GLU A 74 3.55 3.03 20.24
C GLU A 74 3.70 3.00 18.72
N LEU A 75 4.21 1.90 18.17
CA LEU A 75 4.28 1.69 16.73
C LEU A 75 2.89 1.70 16.10
N ILE A 76 1.92 0.98 16.69
CA ILE A 76 0.55 0.93 16.18
C ILE A 76 -0.11 2.31 16.23
N SER A 77 0.03 3.02 17.35
CA SER A 77 -0.52 4.39 17.51
C SER A 77 0.04 5.34 16.46
N THR A 78 1.35 5.27 16.21
CA THR A 78 2.03 6.08 15.19
C THR A 78 1.58 5.71 13.79
N GLU A 79 1.54 4.42 13.45
CA GLU A 79 1.01 3.93 12.17
C GLU A 79 -0.43 4.43 11.95
N LEU A 80 -1.30 4.32 12.95
CA LEU A 80 -2.67 4.81 12.86
C LEU A 80 -2.73 6.32 12.63
N SER A 81 -1.91 7.10 13.33
CA SER A 81 -1.89 8.56 13.21
C SER A 81 -1.47 9.02 11.81
N TYR A 82 -0.50 8.34 11.19
CA TYR A 82 0.06 8.75 9.90
C TYR A 82 -0.47 7.95 8.70
N ARG A 83 -1.36 6.98 8.89
CA ARG A 83 -1.91 6.15 7.81
C ARG A 83 -2.54 6.95 6.67
N ARG A 84 -3.06 8.15 6.94
CA ARG A 84 -3.71 9.04 5.94
C ARG A 84 -2.86 10.26 5.56
N HIS A 85 -1.64 10.36 6.09
CA HIS A 85 -0.78 11.51 5.82
C HIS A 85 -0.39 11.54 4.33
N PRO A 86 -0.52 12.68 3.62
CA PRO A 86 -0.36 12.73 2.16
C PRO A 86 1.03 12.26 1.68
N ALA A 87 2.08 12.53 2.46
CA ALA A 87 3.44 12.09 2.14
C ALA A 87 3.73 10.62 2.49
N LEU A 88 2.94 9.99 3.37
CA LEU A 88 3.26 8.66 3.94
C LEU A 88 2.28 7.58 3.52
N ALA A 89 1.01 7.91 3.28
CA ALA A 89 -0.03 6.95 2.93
C ALA A 89 0.34 6.12 1.70
N GLY A 90 0.97 6.75 0.69
CA GLY A 90 1.44 6.06 -0.52
C GLY A 90 2.64 5.13 -0.31
N LEU A 91 3.35 5.24 0.82
CA LEU A 91 4.49 4.37 1.16
C LEU A 91 4.04 3.08 1.86
N GLY A 92 2.78 2.99 2.26
CA GLY A 92 2.25 1.81 2.95
C GLY A 92 2.47 0.56 2.12
N ARG A 93 2.81 -0.55 2.76
CA ARG A 93 2.89 -1.82 2.04
C ARG A 93 1.58 -2.21 1.40
N TYR A 94 0.45 -1.86 2.01
CA TYR A 94 -0.87 -2.01 1.40
C TYR A 94 -1.61 -0.69 1.39
N LEU A 95 -2.53 -0.55 0.43
CA LEU A 95 -3.47 0.56 0.40
C LEU A 95 -4.86 0.05 0.79
N HIS A 96 -5.44 0.73 1.75
CA HIS A 96 -6.80 0.52 2.19
C HIS A 96 -7.68 1.67 1.75
N TRP A 97 -8.60 1.36 0.84
CA TRP A 97 -9.58 2.30 0.31
C TRP A 97 -10.97 1.91 0.80
N LEU A 98 -11.68 2.86 1.39
CA LEU A 98 -13.09 2.72 1.72
C LEU A 98 -13.90 3.29 0.56
N CYS A 99 -14.75 2.46 -0.02
CA CYS A 99 -15.54 2.82 -1.20
C CYS A 99 -17.03 2.61 -0.91
N GLN A 100 -17.86 3.50 -1.46
CA GLN A 100 -19.31 3.36 -1.47
C GLN A 100 -19.78 3.17 -2.92
N PRO A 101 -20.77 2.31 -3.19
CA PRO A 101 -21.32 2.19 -4.54
C PRO A 101 -21.87 3.55 -4.97
N ARG A 102 -21.58 3.96 -6.20
CA ARG A 102 -22.24 5.15 -6.76
C ARG A 102 -23.71 4.77 -6.98
N GLN A 103 -24.65 5.55 -6.44
CA GLN A 103 -26.04 5.43 -6.86
C GLN A 103 -26.11 5.87 -8.32
N ILE A 104 -26.24 4.90 -9.22
CA ILE A 104 -26.58 5.17 -10.61
C ILE A 104 -28.08 5.50 -10.56
N ALA A 105 -28.43 6.78 -10.68
CA ALA A 105 -29.81 7.15 -10.92
C ALA A 105 -30.21 6.50 -12.24
N VAL A 106 -31.18 5.58 -12.17
CA VAL A 106 -31.85 5.04 -13.34
C VAL A 106 -32.94 6.06 -13.66
N ASP A 107 -32.67 6.95 -14.62
CA ASP A 107 -33.69 7.78 -15.26
C ASP A 107 -34.54 6.93 -16.22
#